data_AF-A0A816GN98-F1
#
_entry.id   AF-A0A816GN98-F1
#
_cell.length_a   1.000
_cell.length_b   1.000
_cell.length_c   1.000
_cell.angle_alpha   90.00
_cell.angle_beta   90.00
_cell.angle_gamma   90.00
#
_symmetry.space_group_name_H-M   'P 1'
#
loop_
_entity.id
_entity.type
_entity.pdbx_description
1 polymer ?
#
loop_
_entity_poly.entity_id
_entity_poly.type
_entity_poly.pdbx_seq_one_letter_code
_entity_poly.pdbx_strand_id
1 'polypeptide(L)'
;LLCDQDKHKPPSLITQTQKSSSTIQLTTIEQYSPIDILFENSQSIDILLQSLSLSKSTQLSIVEILCCLCVNNERQQQLFDKNCIPTIMHLLVQNIYDKQQNNNNKITSVSLTNEYIIGVCLKFFCSLCYENPFIAQHLHSITYTETNQTLCEIVSSLLTKINRPVVISYYASKFFVNLCKTKVLLADDSFVALDSLTTLIHLCTKSITNKCIYLYIECLDTLIYLLNGNSTLHHIAMYTEQLLSKLFLYIFTPSKILDEHIDDSVLVQIRSSALTLLAVLSSHHEDIKKRIAEQESMLFIFLLID
;
A
#
# COMPACT_ATOMS: atom_id res chain seq x y z
N LEU A 1 2.92 -65.06 8.58
CA LEU A 1 3.27 -65.09 7.15
C LEU A 1 4.39 -64.05 6.97
N LEU A 2 5.64 -64.39 7.37
CA LEU A 2 6.74 -64.90 6.52
C LEU A 2 7.05 -63.92 5.37
N CYS A 3 8.16 -63.16 5.46
CA CYS A 3 9.45 -63.36 4.73
C CYS A 3 9.33 -62.97 3.23
N ASP A 4 10.19 -62.21 2.54
CA ASP A 4 11.66 -62.08 2.44
C ASP A 4 11.98 -60.73 1.75
N GLN A 5 12.97 -59.93 2.15
CA GLN A 5 14.40 -59.91 1.75
C GLN A 5 14.74 -59.70 0.27
N ASP A 6 15.77 -58.86 0.08
CA ASP A 6 16.75 -58.81 -1.02
C ASP A 6 16.34 -58.12 -2.34
N LYS A 7 17.18 -57.36 -3.07
CA LYS A 7 18.56 -56.87 -2.94
C LYS A 7 18.87 -56.01 -4.19
N HIS A 8 19.93 -55.21 -4.08
CA HIS A 8 20.85 -54.76 -5.16
C HIS A 8 20.52 -53.57 -6.09
N LYS A 9 21.54 -52.71 -6.13
CA LYS A 9 21.80 -51.48 -6.87
C LYS A 9 22.53 -51.82 -8.21
N PRO A 10 22.94 -50.82 -9.03
CA PRO A 10 22.55 -50.52 -10.42
C PRO A 10 23.46 -51.13 -11.51
N PRO A 11 23.32 -50.73 -12.80
CA PRO A 11 24.45 -50.01 -13.39
C PRO A 11 24.09 -48.83 -14.32
N SER A 12 25.03 -47.91 -14.39
CA SER A 12 25.18 -46.75 -15.28
C SER A 12 25.45 -47.11 -16.75
N LEU A 13 24.98 -46.31 -17.72
CA LEU A 13 25.79 -45.77 -18.84
C LEU A 13 24.98 -44.83 -19.77
N ILE A 14 25.39 -43.55 -19.71
CA ILE A 14 25.49 -42.48 -20.72
C ILE A 14 24.86 -42.73 -22.11
N THR A 15 24.01 -41.79 -22.56
CA THR A 15 24.15 -41.19 -23.91
C THR A 15 23.61 -39.76 -23.90
N GLN A 16 24.46 -38.85 -24.35
CA GLN A 16 24.20 -37.42 -24.51
C GLN A 16 23.13 -37.19 -25.57
N THR A 17 22.27 -36.17 -25.36
CA THR A 17 21.91 -35.23 -26.42
C THR A 17 21.58 -33.88 -25.79
N GLN A 18 22.47 -32.93 -26.02
CA GLN A 18 22.22 -31.51 -25.78
C GLN A 18 21.06 -31.04 -26.66
N LYS A 19 20.06 -30.42 -26.07
CA LYS A 19 19.28 -29.36 -26.74
C LYS A 19 18.90 -28.30 -25.72
N SER A 20 19.39 -27.11 -26.05
CA SER A 20 19.20 -25.82 -25.41
C SER A 20 17.74 -25.46 -25.17
N SER A 21 17.37 -25.31 -23.90
CA SER A 21 16.30 -24.43 -23.44
C SER A 21 16.59 -24.10 -21.98
N SER A 22 16.91 -22.83 -21.71
CA SER A 22 17.05 -22.29 -20.35
C SER A 22 15.66 -22.19 -19.71
N THR A 23 15.10 -23.35 -19.38
CA THR A 23 13.92 -23.49 -18.52
C THR A 23 14.46 -23.62 -17.11
N ILE A 24 14.25 -22.58 -16.28
CA ILE A 24 14.54 -22.65 -14.85
C ILE A 24 13.73 -23.81 -14.29
N GLN A 25 14.37 -24.95 -14.04
CA GLN A 25 13.75 -26.07 -13.35
C GLN A 25 13.59 -25.65 -11.89
N LEU A 26 12.35 -25.39 -11.50
CA LEU A 26 11.95 -25.21 -10.10
C LEU A 26 12.07 -26.57 -9.41
N THR A 27 13.29 -26.94 -9.02
CA THR A 27 13.52 -28.06 -8.10
C THR A 27 13.08 -27.61 -6.71
N THR A 28 12.03 -28.26 -6.21
CA THR A 28 11.50 -28.26 -4.85
C THR A 28 12.54 -27.97 -3.76
N ILE A 29 12.47 -26.78 -3.17
CA ILE A 29 13.21 -26.39 -1.95
C ILE A 29 12.16 -26.31 -0.82
N GLU A 30 12.06 -27.37 -0.01
CA GLU A 30 11.11 -27.48 1.10
C GLU A 30 11.61 -26.88 2.44
N GLN A 31 12.63 -26.01 2.46
CA GLN A 31 13.16 -25.49 3.74
C GLN A 31 13.50 -23.98 3.83
N TYR A 32 13.25 -23.17 2.79
CA TYR A 32 13.46 -21.72 2.86
C TYR A 32 12.32 -20.97 2.15
N SER A 33 11.87 -19.84 2.69
CA SER A 33 10.96 -18.97 1.96
C SER A 33 11.65 -18.52 0.67
N PRO A 34 11.00 -18.54 -0.51
CA PRO A 34 11.61 -18.14 -1.79
C PRO A 34 12.24 -16.73 -1.76
N ILE A 35 11.82 -15.91 -0.80
CA ILE A 35 12.29 -14.54 -0.54
C ILE A 35 13.72 -14.53 0.02
N ASP A 36 14.10 -15.50 0.85
CA ASP A 36 15.42 -15.52 1.49
C ASP A 36 16.52 -15.79 0.47
N ILE A 37 16.23 -16.63 -0.53
CA ILE A 37 17.12 -16.97 -1.65
C ILE A 37 17.49 -15.71 -2.47
N LEU A 38 16.58 -14.73 -2.58
CA LEU A 38 16.84 -13.50 -3.32
C LEU A 38 17.91 -12.62 -2.66
N PHE A 39 18.08 -12.72 -1.35
CA PHE A 39 19.09 -11.98 -0.61
C PHE A 39 20.39 -12.77 -0.38
N GLU A 40 20.35 -14.09 -0.49
CA GLU A 40 21.57 -14.93 -0.46
C GLU A 40 22.49 -14.63 -1.65
N ASN A 41 21.91 -14.42 -2.83
CA ASN A 41 22.68 -13.99 -3.99
C ASN A 41 22.73 -12.46 -4.07
N SER A 42 23.88 -11.91 -3.72
CA SER A 42 24.16 -10.47 -3.73
C SER A 42 23.83 -9.77 -5.05
N GLN A 43 23.79 -10.46 -6.20
CA GLN A 43 23.52 -9.86 -7.51
C GLN A 43 22.04 -9.86 -7.91
N SER A 44 21.18 -10.62 -7.22
CA SER A 44 19.77 -10.80 -7.63
C SER A 44 19.01 -9.47 -7.70
N ILE A 45 19.16 -8.63 -6.68
CA ILE A 45 18.50 -7.31 -6.63
C ILE A 45 19.04 -6.40 -7.73
N ASP A 46 20.34 -6.44 -7.99
CA ASP A 46 20.97 -5.61 -9.02
C ASP A 46 20.46 -6.00 -10.44
N ILE A 47 20.29 -7.29 -10.70
CA ILE A 47 19.69 -7.81 -11.95
C ILE A 47 18.23 -7.37 -12.08
N LEU A 48 17.46 -7.41 -10.99
CA LEU A 48 16.08 -6.93 -10.98
C LEU A 48 16.03 -5.42 -11.29
N LEU A 49 16.88 -4.61 -10.66
CA LEU A 49 16.93 -3.17 -10.93
C LEU A 49 17.31 -2.86 -12.38
N GLN A 50 18.28 -3.58 -12.96
CA GLN A 50 18.63 -3.44 -14.38
C GLN A 50 17.46 -3.78 -15.31
N SER A 51 16.64 -4.76 -14.92
CA SER A 51 15.48 -5.23 -15.69
C SER A 51 14.31 -4.24 -15.70
N LEU A 52 14.30 -3.22 -14.83
CA LEU A 52 13.30 -2.14 -14.84
C LEU A 52 13.29 -1.35 -16.17
N SER A 53 14.36 -1.44 -16.96
CA SER A 53 14.47 -0.76 -18.27
C SER A 53 13.69 -1.45 -19.40
N LEU A 54 13.22 -2.70 -19.22
CA LEU A 54 12.72 -3.53 -20.31
C LEU A 54 11.30 -3.19 -20.75
N SER A 55 10.34 -3.21 -19.82
CA SER A 55 8.92 -2.96 -20.14
C SER A 55 8.15 -2.44 -18.94
N LYS A 56 7.03 -1.75 -19.18
CA LYS A 56 6.12 -1.28 -18.12
C LYS A 56 5.54 -2.42 -17.28
N SER A 57 5.28 -3.58 -17.88
CA SER A 57 4.82 -4.78 -17.16
C SER A 57 5.92 -5.31 -16.23
N THR A 58 7.15 -5.38 -16.73
CA THR A 58 8.34 -5.78 -15.97
C THR A 58 8.59 -4.82 -14.80
N GLN A 59 8.44 -3.52 -15.02
CA GLN A 59 8.51 -2.50 -13.96
C GLN A 59 7.51 -2.79 -12.84
N LEU A 60 6.24 -3.01 -13.17
CA LEU A 60 5.20 -3.32 -12.18
C LEU A 60 5.58 -4.55 -11.35
N SER A 61 5.89 -5.67 -11.99
CA SER A 61 6.20 -6.92 -11.28
C SER A 61 7.45 -6.79 -10.40
N ILE A 62 8.50 -6.12 -10.88
CA ILE A 62 9.73 -5.96 -10.10
C ILE A 62 9.48 -5.09 -8.88
N VAL A 63 8.80 -3.94 -9.03
CA VAL A 63 8.55 -3.06 -7.88
C VAL A 63 7.61 -3.74 -6.88
N GLU A 64 6.63 -4.53 -7.33
CA GLU A 64 5.81 -5.36 -6.44
C GLU A 64 6.64 -6.40 -5.68
N ILE A 65 7.57 -7.10 -6.35
CA ILE A 65 8.50 -8.01 -5.68
C ILE A 65 9.29 -7.25 -4.61
N LEU A 66 9.85 -6.08 -4.94
CA LEU A 66 10.61 -5.27 -3.98
C LEU A 66 9.76 -4.85 -2.77
N CYS A 67 8.46 -4.57 -2.96
CA CYS A 67 7.54 -4.32 -1.84
C CYS A 67 7.45 -5.54 -0.91
N CYS A 68 7.32 -6.75 -1.47
CA CYS A 68 7.23 -8.00 -0.70
C CYS A 68 8.53 -8.34 0.04
N LEU A 69 9.67 -7.82 -0.39
CA LEU A 69 10.95 -8.01 0.31
C LEU A 69 11.07 -7.15 1.58
N CYS A 70 10.29 -6.07 1.70
CA CYS A 70 10.33 -5.14 2.84
C CYS A 70 9.57 -5.67 4.07
N VAL A 71 9.91 -6.87 4.55
CA VAL A 71 9.20 -7.53 5.67
C VAL A 71 9.65 -7.02 7.04
N ASN A 72 10.90 -6.58 7.16
CA ASN A 72 11.48 -6.09 8.42
C ASN A 72 12.59 -5.06 8.17
N ASN A 73 13.06 -4.42 9.23
CA ASN A 73 14.07 -3.36 9.16
C ASN A 73 15.40 -3.83 8.53
N GLU A 74 15.80 -5.08 8.73
CA GLU A 74 17.01 -5.63 8.13
C GLU A 74 16.90 -5.73 6.60
N ARG A 75 15.80 -6.29 6.09
CA ARG A 75 15.55 -6.39 4.64
C ARG A 75 15.39 -5.01 4.00
N GLN A 76 14.72 -4.09 4.68
CA GLN A 76 14.61 -2.71 4.21
C GLN A 76 15.99 -2.04 4.10
N GLN A 77 16.88 -2.27 5.09
CA GLN A 77 18.26 -1.77 5.04
C GLN A 77 19.06 -2.41 3.90
N GLN A 78 18.93 -3.71 3.67
CA GLN A 78 19.57 -4.39 2.54
C GLN A 78 19.13 -3.80 1.19
N LEU A 79 17.84 -3.45 1.04
CA LEU A 79 17.35 -2.76 -0.16
C LEU A 79 17.83 -1.31 -0.26
N PHE A 80 17.95 -0.62 0.87
CA PHE A 80 18.52 0.71 0.94
C PHE A 80 19.98 0.71 0.45
N ASP A 81 20.80 -0.22 0.94
CA ASP A 81 22.22 -0.35 0.59
C ASP A 81 22.42 -0.69 -0.90
N LYS A 82 21.41 -1.27 -1.54
CA LYS A 82 21.38 -1.58 -2.99
C LYS A 82 21.01 -0.40 -3.88
N ASN A 83 20.88 0.82 -3.34
CA ASN A 83 20.53 2.03 -4.11
C ASN A 83 19.22 1.86 -4.91
N CYS A 84 18.25 1.14 -4.34
CA CYS A 84 16.91 1.02 -4.94
C CYS A 84 16.19 2.37 -5.00
N ILE A 85 16.39 3.24 -3.99
CA ILE A 85 15.65 4.50 -3.83
C ILE A 85 15.77 5.42 -5.05
N PRO A 86 16.98 5.82 -5.51
CA PRO A 86 17.09 6.71 -6.68
C PRO A 86 16.46 6.13 -7.94
N THR A 87 16.58 4.81 -8.14
CA THR A 87 16.03 4.10 -9.31
C THR A 87 14.51 4.15 -9.32
N ILE A 88 13.87 3.83 -8.18
CA ILE A 88 12.40 3.88 -8.06
C ILE A 88 11.90 5.33 -8.06
N MET A 89 12.66 6.27 -7.49
CA MET A 89 12.32 7.69 -7.53
C MET A 89 12.32 8.24 -8.96
N HIS A 90 13.33 7.90 -9.76
CA HIS A 90 13.36 8.22 -11.18
C HIS A 90 12.16 7.62 -11.92
N LEU A 91 11.83 6.34 -11.67
CA LEU A 91 10.67 5.69 -12.26
C LEU A 91 9.35 6.40 -11.89
N LEU A 92 9.19 6.80 -10.63
CA LEU A 92 8.03 7.55 -10.15
C LEU A 92 7.91 8.88 -10.90
N VAL A 93 8.97 9.70 -10.89
CA VAL A 93 8.98 11.04 -11.49
C VAL A 93 8.75 10.97 -13.00
N GLN A 94 9.41 10.03 -13.69
CA GLN A 94 9.22 9.81 -15.11
C GLN A 94 7.75 9.54 -15.43
N ASN A 95 7.06 8.69 -14.66
CA ASN A 95 5.64 8.38 -14.92
C ASN A 95 4.67 9.51 -14.49
N ILE A 96 5.06 10.37 -13.54
CA ILE A 96 4.28 11.56 -13.16
C ILE A 96 4.29 12.62 -14.26
N TYR A 97 5.47 12.87 -14.84
CA TYR A 97 5.69 13.91 -15.85
C TYR A 97 5.77 13.38 -17.27
N ASP A 98 5.44 12.10 -17.51
CA ASP A 98 5.32 11.51 -18.84
C ASP A 98 4.22 12.24 -19.63
N LYS A 99 4.60 13.37 -20.21
CA LYS A 99 3.83 14.09 -21.20
C LYS A 99 3.89 13.20 -22.42
N GLN A 100 2.84 12.43 -22.70
CA GLN A 100 2.74 11.79 -23.99
C GLN A 100 2.93 12.86 -25.06
N GLN A 101 4.09 12.80 -25.72
CA GLN A 101 4.35 13.29 -27.06
C GLN A 101 3.42 12.52 -28.02
N ASN A 102 2.12 12.76 -27.92
CA ASN A 102 1.22 12.54 -29.03
C ASN A 102 1.14 13.87 -29.76
N ASN A 103 1.88 13.95 -30.86
CA ASN A 103 1.67 14.93 -31.93
C ASN A 103 0.19 14.90 -32.31
N ASN A 104 -0.61 15.76 -31.66
CA ASN A 104 -1.89 16.36 -32.08
C ASN A 104 -2.71 16.74 -30.83
N ASN A 105 -2.46 17.94 -30.30
CA ASN A 105 -3.40 18.81 -29.58
C ASN A 105 -4.53 18.17 -28.73
N LYS A 106 -4.17 17.29 -27.80
CA LYS A 106 -4.99 17.02 -26.61
C LYS A 106 -4.09 16.57 -25.47
N ILE A 107 -3.86 17.46 -24.50
CA ILE A 107 -3.34 17.11 -23.18
C ILE A 107 -4.45 16.29 -22.52
N THR A 108 -4.41 14.96 -22.67
CA THR A 108 -5.43 14.07 -22.11
C THR A 108 -4.76 12.92 -21.39
N SER A 109 -5.07 12.81 -20.09
CA SER A 109 -4.93 11.65 -19.21
C SER A 109 -3.56 10.94 -19.21
N VAL A 110 -2.91 10.93 -18.04
CA VAL A 110 -1.88 9.94 -17.71
C VAL A 110 -2.42 8.56 -18.09
N SER A 111 -1.68 7.79 -18.87
CA SER A 111 -2.10 6.44 -19.27
C SER A 111 -2.40 5.59 -18.03
N LEU A 112 -3.46 4.77 -18.06
CA LEU A 112 -3.81 3.84 -16.98
C LEU A 112 -2.57 3.07 -16.46
N THR A 113 -1.69 2.62 -17.36
CA THR A 113 -0.45 1.91 -17.00
C THR A 113 0.50 2.77 -16.16
N ASN A 114 0.61 4.08 -16.46
CA ASN A 114 1.46 4.99 -15.69
C ASN A 114 0.87 5.21 -14.29
N GLU A 115 -0.46 5.25 -14.15
CA GLU A 115 -1.11 5.36 -12.85
C GLU A 115 -0.84 4.14 -11.95
N TYR A 116 -0.84 2.93 -12.51
CA TYR A 116 -0.43 1.73 -11.79
C TYR A 116 1.04 1.78 -11.37
N ILE A 117 1.95 2.20 -12.25
CA ILE A 117 3.38 2.30 -11.91
C ILE A 117 3.59 3.31 -10.78
N ILE A 118 2.94 4.48 -10.85
CA ILE A 118 2.96 5.47 -9.76
C ILE A 118 2.48 4.84 -8.45
N GLY A 119 1.34 4.14 -8.49
CA GLY A 119 0.78 3.46 -7.32
C GLY A 119 1.75 2.45 -6.68
N VAL A 120 2.39 1.60 -7.49
CA VAL A 120 3.34 0.59 -7.00
C VAL A 120 4.64 1.24 -6.50
N CYS A 121 5.12 2.31 -7.13
CA CYS A 121 6.28 3.07 -6.62
C CYS A 121 5.99 3.70 -5.24
N LEU A 122 4.80 4.28 -5.06
CA LEU A 122 4.38 4.83 -3.76
C LEU A 122 4.25 3.72 -2.72
N LYS A 123 3.68 2.57 -3.09
CA LYS A 123 3.62 1.37 -2.24
C LYS A 123 5.01 0.95 -1.80
N PHE A 124 5.99 0.92 -2.71
CA PHE A 124 7.38 0.60 -2.38
C PHE A 124 7.95 1.55 -1.33
N PHE A 125 7.78 2.87 -1.48
CA PHE A 125 8.25 3.81 -0.48
C PHE A 125 7.56 3.63 0.88
N CYS A 126 6.25 3.34 0.89
CA CYS A 126 5.54 3.01 2.13
C CYS A 126 6.12 1.77 2.81
N SER A 127 6.33 0.69 2.05
CA SER A 127 6.89 -0.57 2.56
C SER A 127 8.33 -0.41 3.06
N LEU A 128 9.12 0.42 2.37
CA LEU A 128 10.52 0.64 2.71
C LEU A 128 10.70 1.43 4.02
N CYS A 129 9.84 2.42 4.29
CA CYS A 129 9.91 3.24 5.51
C CYS A 129 9.01 2.79 6.65
N TYR A 130 8.25 1.70 6.48
CA TYR A 130 7.34 1.21 7.51
C TYR A 130 8.12 0.86 8.80
N GLU A 131 7.83 1.58 9.88
CA GLU A 131 8.44 1.43 11.20
C GLU A 131 9.99 1.55 11.25
N ASN A 132 10.59 2.14 10.21
CA ASN A 132 12.04 2.31 10.09
C ASN A 132 12.42 3.80 10.06
N PRO A 133 12.83 4.38 11.20
CA PRO A 133 13.10 5.81 11.30
C PRO A 133 14.31 6.26 10.48
N PHE A 134 15.32 5.39 10.31
CA PHE A 134 16.52 5.72 9.54
C PHE A 134 16.18 5.94 8.06
N ILE A 135 15.45 4.99 7.46
CA ILE A 135 15.03 5.10 6.06
C ILE A 135 14.00 6.21 5.90
N ALA A 136 13.05 6.34 6.83
CA ALA A 136 12.07 7.42 6.80
C ALA A 136 12.74 8.81 6.77
N GLN A 137 13.77 9.02 7.60
CA GLN A 137 14.55 10.26 7.61
C GLN A 137 15.24 10.50 6.26
N HIS A 138 15.80 9.45 5.66
CA HIS A 138 16.43 9.56 4.35
C HIS A 138 15.41 9.93 3.26
N LEU A 139 14.27 9.24 3.20
CA LEU A 139 13.20 9.52 2.23
C LEU A 139 12.59 10.91 2.41
N HIS A 140 12.57 11.45 3.64
CA HIS A 140 12.16 12.83 3.88
C HIS A 140 13.16 13.83 3.28
N SER A 141 14.46 13.55 3.40
CA SER A 141 15.54 14.45 2.95
C SER A 141 15.91 14.33 1.47
N ILE A 142 15.52 13.24 0.79
CA ILE A 142 15.97 12.99 -0.58
C ILE A 142 15.34 13.97 -1.57
N THR A 143 16.19 14.55 -2.41
CA THR A 143 15.81 15.48 -3.48
C THR A 143 16.03 14.84 -4.84
N TYR A 144 15.06 14.98 -5.74
CA TYR A 144 15.23 14.59 -7.13
C TYR A 144 16.04 15.63 -7.87
N THR A 145 17.19 15.25 -8.43
CA THR A 145 18.17 16.18 -8.98
C THR A 145 17.66 17.01 -10.15
N GLU A 146 16.74 16.49 -10.97
CA GLU A 146 16.28 17.19 -12.18
C GLU A 146 15.23 18.28 -11.87
N THR A 147 14.37 18.05 -10.87
CA THR A 147 13.32 19.01 -10.48
C THR A 147 13.70 19.83 -9.26
N ASN A 148 14.76 19.44 -8.54
CA ASN A 148 15.16 19.99 -7.25
C ASN A 148 14.03 19.96 -6.20
N GLN A 149 13.12 19.00 -6.32
CA GLN A 149 12.01 18.79 -5.38
C GLN A 149 12.34 17.61 -4.46
N THR A 150 11.94 17.74 -3.20
CA THR A 150 11.96 16.64 -2.25
C THR A 150 10.93 15.57 -2.63
N LEU A 151 11.14 14.33 -2.18
CA LEU A 151 10.14 13.28 -2.35
C LEU A 151 8.78 13.68 -1.75
N CYS A 152 8.78 14.35 -0.60
CA CYS A 152 7.57 14.83 0.07
C CYS A 152 6.79 15.81 -0.81
N GLU A 153 7.44 16.80 -1.42
CA GLU A 153 6.79 17.74 -2.33
C GLU A 153 6.21 17.05 -3.58
N ILE A 154 6.94 16.09 -4.14
CA ILE A 154 6.47 15.29 -5.27
C ILE A 154 5.22 14.52 -4.89
N VAL A 155 5.22 13.84 -3.73
CA VAL A 155 4.07 13.05 -3.24
C VAL A 155 2.88 13.95 -2.90
N SER A 156 3.09 15.07 -2.22
CA SER A 156 2.05 16.06 -1.91
C SER A 156 1.38 16.60 -3.18
N SER A 157 2.17 16.86 -4.23
CA SER A 157 1.62 17.29 -5.54
C SER A 157 0.68 16.27 -6.20
N LEU A 158 0.75 14.98 -5.79
CA LEU A 158 -0.18 13.97 -6.25
C LEU A 158 -1.52 14.08 -5.54
N LEU A 159 -1.55 14.46 -4.26
CA LEU A 159 -2.74 14.57 -3.44
C LEU A 159 -3.59 15.80 -3.78
N THR A 160 -2.97 16.88 -4.25
CA THR A 160 -3.68 18.11 -4.63
C THR A 160 -4.48 18.01 -5.94
N LYS A 161 -4.28 16.95 -6.74
CA LYS A 161 -4.98 16.79 -8.02
C LYS A 161 -6.38 16.21 -7.85
N ILE A 162 -7.36 16.86 -8.49
CA ILE A 162 -8.75 16.41 -8.55
C ILE A 162 -8.83 15.05 -9.28
N ASN A 163 -9.69 14.15 -8.79
CA ASN A 163 -9.99 12.84 -9.39
C ASN A 163 -8.79 11.87 -9.51
N ARG A 164 -7.84 11.89 -8.57
CA ARG A 164 -6.80 10.87 -8.53
C ARG A 164 -7.36 9.45 -8.28
N PRO A 165 -6.76 8.42 -8.89
CA PRO A 165 -7.04 7.03 -8.56
C PRO A 165 -6.87 6.74 -7.08
N VAL A 166 -7.77 5.93 -6.51
CA VAL A 166 -7.78 5.58 -5.07
C VAL A 166 -6.44 5.02 -4.62
N VAL A 167 -5.80 4.17 -5.43
CA VAL A 167 -4.48 3.57 -5.16
C VAL A 167 -3.41 4.64 -4.92
N ILE A 168 -3.35 5.66 -5.78
CA ILE A 168 -2.35 6.73 -5.68
C ILE A 168 -2.63 7.58 -4.44
N SER A 169 -3.89 8.00 -4.25
CA SER A 169 -4.28 8.82 -3.09
C SER A 169 -4.01 8.11 -1.77
N TYR A 170 -4.30 6.81 -1.69
CA TYR A 170 -4.06 6.01 -0.50
C TYR A 170 -2.57 5.87 -0.20
N TYR A 171 -1.74 5.39 -1.14
CA TYR A 171 -0.32 5.18 -0.86
C TYR A 171 0.45 6.50 -0.68
N ALA A 172 0.07 7.58 -1.36
CA ALA A 172 0.64 8.91 -1.10
C ALA A 172 0.32 9.39 0.34
N SER A 173 -0.89 9.16 0.82
CA SER A 173 -1.26 9.49 2.20
C SER A 173 -0.53 8.58 3.20
N LYS A 174 -0.54 7.27 2.97
CA LYS A 174 0.14 6.27 3.82
C LYS A 174 1.64 6.55 3.97
N PHE A 175 2.29 7.07 2.92
CA PHE A 175 3.68 7.50 2.99
C PHE A 175 3.89 8.55 4.10
N PHE A 176 3.07 9.61 4.14
CA PHE A 176 3.14 10.62 5.18
C PHE A 176 2.74 10.09 6.56
N VAL A 177 1.78 9.15 6.64
CA VAL A 177 1.47 8.45 7.90
C VAL A 177 2.69 7.70 8.44
N ASN A 178 3.42 6.98 7.58
CA ASN A 178 4.62 6.26 8.00
C ASN A 178 5.73 7.22 8.47
N LEU A 179 5.94 8.35 7.77
CA LEU A 179 6.88 9.38 8.22
C LEU A 179 6.47 10.00 9.56
N CYS A 180 5.17 10.22 9.79
CA CYS A 180 4.67 10.73 11.06
C CYS A 180 4.89 9.72 12.20
N LYS A 181 4.59 8.45 11.96
CA LYS A 181 4.67 7.41 13.00
C LYS A 181 6.11 7.00 13.32
N THR A 182 7.04 7.21 12.40
CA THR A 182 8.49 7.13 12.65
C THR A 182 9.06 8.41 13.29
N LYS A 183 8.22 9.42 13.58
CA LYS A 183 8.57 10.72 14.20
C LYS A 183 9.48 11.61 13.34
N VAL A 184 9.56 11.34 12.04
CA VAL A 184 10.27 12.19 11.08
C VAL A 184 9.46 13.45 10.77
N LEU A 185 8.14 13.27 10.59
CA LEU A 185 7.18 14.37 10.51
C LEU A 185 6.38 14.47 11.81
N LEU A 186 6.02 15.69 12.18
CA LEU A 186 5.11 15.93 13.30
C LEU A 186 3.66 15.80 12.83
N ALA A 187 2.75 15.56 13.78
CA ALA A 187 1.32 15.41 13.49
C ALA A 187 0.68 16.70 12.97
N ASP A 188 1.22 17.87 13.31
CA ASP A 188 0.77 19.19 12.86
C ASP A 188 1.39 19.63 11.52
N ASP A 189 2.31 18.85 10.96
CA ASP A 189 2.88 19.11 9.64
C ASP A 189 1.78 19.13 8.56
N SER A 190 1.84 20.08 7.63
CA SER A 190 0.85 20.20 6.55
C SER A 190 0.70 18.93 5.72
N PHE A 191 1.79 18.19 5.46
CA PHE A 191 1.72 16.95 4.69
C PHE A 191 0.90 15.86 5.43
N VAL A 192 0.92 15.89 6.76
CA VAL A 192 0.19 14.93 7.60
C VAL A 192 -1.24 15.40 7.83
N ALA A 193 -1.42 16.60 8.37
CA ALA A 193 -2.71 17.12 8.82
C ALA A 193 -3.61 17.59 7.67
N LEU A 194 -3.06 18.27 6.67
CA LEU A 194 -3.84 18.85 5.57
C LEU A 194 -3.90 17.93 4.36
N ASP A 195 -2.80 17.29 3.97
CA ASP A 195 -2.79 16.45 2.77
C ASP A 195 -3.25 15.02 3.08
N SER A 196 -2.51 14.30 3.93
CA SER A 196 -2.75 12.88 4.19
C SER A 196 -4.07 12.62 4.94
N LEU A 197 -4.28 13.28 6.09
CA LEU A 197 -5.46 13.03 6.92
C LEU A 197 -6.76 13.33 6.15
N THR A 198 -6.84 14.49 5.50
CA THR A 198 -8.05 14.87 4.75
C THR A 198 -8.30 13.92 3.57
N THR A 199 -7.24 13.47 2.89
CA THR A 199 -7.35 12.48 1.80
C THR A 199 -7.87 11.14 2.32
N LEU A 200 -7.31 10.62 3.43
CA LEU A 200 -7.76 9.35 4.02
C LEU A 200 -9.23 9.42 4.45
N ILE A 201 -9.63 10.51 5.10
CA ILE A 201 -11.03 10.75 5.47
C ILE A 201 -11.91 10.78 4.22
N HIS A 202 -11.51 11.52 3.18
CA HIS A 202 -12.26 11.59 1.93
C HIS A 202 -12.43 10.20 1.30
N LEU A 203 -11.37 9.39 1.24
CA LEU A 203 -11.44 8.01 0.74
C LEU A 203 -12.40 7.15 1.56
N CYS A 204 -12.38 7.25 2.90
CA CYS A 204 -13.30 6.52 3.78
C CYS A 204 -14.77 6.96 3.62
N THR A 205 -15.04 8.19 3.16
CA THR A 205 -16.40 8.70 2.92
C THR A 205 -16.95 8.40 1.53
N LYS A 206 -16.08 8.05 0.58
CA LYS A 206 -16.46 7.81 -0.81
C LYS A 206 -17.31 6.54 -0.97
N SER A 207 -18.08 6.44 -2.06
CA SER A 207 -18.73 5.19 -2.42
C SER A 207 -17.68 4.13 -2.72
N ILE A 208 -17.73 3.01 -1.99
CA ILE A 208 -16.84 1.88 -2.20
C ILE A 208 -17.25 1.19 -3.50
N THR A 209 -16.28 0.90 -4.35
CA THR A 209 -16.44 -0.02 -5.46
C THR A 209 -15.80 -1.35 -5.08
N ASN A 210 -16.46 -2.46 -5.43
CA ASN A 210 -16.01 -3.81 -5.08
C ASN A 210 -14.56 -4.12 -5.49
N LYS A 211 -14.09 -3.54 -6.61
CA LYS A 211 -12.73 -3.73 -7.11
C LYS A 211 -11.63 -3.21 -6.18
N CYS A 212 -11.95 -2.35 -5.21
CA CYS A 212 -10.98 -1.71 -4.33
C CYS A 212 -11.31 -1.89 -2.85
N ILE A 213 -12.18 -2.85 -2.50
CA ILE A 213 -12.67 -3.01 -1.13
C ILE A 213 -11.54 -3.23 -0.10
N TYR A 214 -10.57 -4.08 -0.42
CA TYR A 214 -9.40 -4.32 0.43
C TYR A 214 -8.60 -3.04 0.68
N LEU A 215 -8.46 -2.19 -0.33
CA LEU A 215 -7.77 -0.92 -0.20
C LEU A 215 -8.50 0.05 0.74
N TYR A 216 -9.84 0.04 0.73
CA TYR A 216 -10.63 0.84 1.67
C TYR A 216 -10.55 0.32 3.10
N ILE A 217 -10.49 -1.02 3.28
CA ILE A 217 -10.24 -1.62 4.60
C ILE A 217 -8.87 -1.17 5.12
N GLU A 218 -7.82 -1.30 4.30
CA GLU A 218 -6.49 -0.81 4.70
C GLU A 218 -6.47 0.72 4.93
N CYS A 219 -7.30 1.48 4.24
CA CYS A 219 -7.46 2.93 4.46
C CYS A 219 -8.03 3.21 5.86
N LEU A 220 -9.05 2.47 6.30
CA LEU A 220 -9.58 2.56 7.66
C LEU A 220 -8.50 2.20 8.69
N ASP A 221 -7.75 1.11 8.46
CA ASP A 221 -6.67 0.67 9.36
C ASP A 221 -5.53 1.69 9.42
N THR A 222 -5.19 2.31 8.29
CA THR A 222 -4.17 3.37 8.22
C THR A 222 -4.63 4.62 8.98
N LEU A 223 -5.92 4.97 8.88
CA LEU A 223 -6.50 6.09 9.63
C LEU A 223 -6.52 5.80 11.14
N ILE A 224 -6.86 4.57 11.55
CA ILE A 224 -6.72 4.10 12.93
C ILE A 224 -5.28 4.27 13.41
N TYR A 225 -4.31 3.79 12.62
CA TYR A 225 -2.90 3.84 12.96
C TYR A 225 -2.38 5.28 13.12
N LEU A 226 -2.80 6.19 12.24
CA LEU A 226 -2.48 7.61 12.30
C LEU A 226 -3.09 8.29 13.52
N LEU A 227 -4.38 8.05 13.79
CA LEU A 227 -5.10 8.71 14.87
C LEU A 227 -4.69 8.17 16.24
N ASN A 228 -4.37 6.89 16.37
CA ASN A 228 -4.07 6.29 17.67
C ASN A 228 -2.90 7.00 18.38
N GLY A 229 -3.21 7.67 19.50
CA GLY A 229 -2.27 8.45 20.30
C GLY A 229 -2.05 9.91 19.85
N ASN A 230 -2.77 10.42 18.85
CA ASN A 230 -2.59 11.76 18.29
C ASN A 230 -3.84 12.66 18.47
N SER A 231 -3.98 13.29 19.64
CA SER A 231 -5.14 14.14 19.96
C SER A 231 -5.32 15.35 19.04
N THR A 232 -4.24 15.89 18.47
CA THR A 232 -4.30 17.00 17.50
C THR A 232 -5.02 16.59 16.22
N LEU A 233 -4.69 15.42 15.68
CA LEU A 233 -5.31 14.89 14.47
C LEU A 233 -6.77 14.47 14.71
N HIS A 234 -7.11 14.04 15.93
CA HIS A 234 -8.49 13.72 16.31
C HIS A 234 -9.39 14.93 16.14
N HIS A 235 -8.94 16.09 16.61
CA HIS A 235 -9.69 17.33 16.50
C HIS A 235 -9.96 17.68 15.03
N ILE A 236 -8.99 17.50 14.14
CA ILE A 236 -9.16 17.77 12.70
C ILE A 236 -10.13 16.75 12.06
N ALA A 237 -10.00 15.46 12.39
CA ALA A 237 -10.87 14.41 11.86
C ALA A 237 -12.34 14.59 12.31
N MET A 238 -12.55 15.05 13.54
CA MET A 238 -13.86 15.19 14.19
C MET A 238 -14.86 16.08 13.42
N TYR A 239 -14.38 17.10 12.71
CA TYR A 239 -15.26 18.02 11.98
C TYR A 239 -15.83 17.44 10.69
N THR A 240 -15.44 16.23 10.31
CA THR A 240 -15.98 15.59 9.12
C THR A 240 -17.25 14.80 9.46
N GLU A 241 -18.40 15.46 9.44
CA GLU A 241 -19.71 14.85 9.73
C GLU A 241 -20.02 13.62 8.85
N GLN A 242 -19.54 13.65 7.61
CA GLN A 242 -19.72 12.55 6.65
C GLN A 242 -18.99 11.27 7.07
N LEU A 243 -17.91 11.37 7.84
CA LEU A 243 -17.14 10.20 8.28
C LEU A 243 -17.95 9.35 9.26
N LEU A 244 -18.54 9.96 10.29
CA LEU A 244 -19.32 9.23 11.29
C LEU A 244 -20.52 8.51 10.66
N SER A 245 -21.28 9.21 9.82
CA SER A 245 -22.42 8.62 9.10
C SER A 245 -21.98 7.41 8.27
N LYS A 246 -20.84 7.51 7.57
CA LYS A 246 -20.33 6.42 6.75
C LYS A 246 -19.86 5.22 7.58
N LEU A 247 -19.20 5.45 8.72
CA LEU A 247 -18.77 4.39 9.64
C LEU A 247 -19.97 3.61 10.18
N PHE A 248 -21.05 4.28 10.54
CA PHE A 248 -22.27 3.60 10.98
C PHE A 248 -22.88 2.71 9.89
N LEU A 249 -22.88 3.18 8.64
CA LEU A 249 -23.32 2.33 7.54
C LEU A 249 -22.43 1.09 7.40
N TYR A 250 -21.09 1.22 7.49
CA TYR A 250 -20.19 0.05 7.46
C TYR A 250 -20.42 -0.92 8.62
N ILE A 251 -20.79 -0.42 9.80
CA ILE A 251 -21.02 -1.25 10.98
C ILE A 251 -22.34 -2.01 10.88
N PHE A 252 -23.42 -1.29 10.60
CA PHE A 252 -24.78 -1.80 10.75
C PHE A 252 -25.38 -2.35 9.45
N THR A 253 -25.05 -1.75 8.30
CA THR A 253 -25.62 -2.12 7.00
C THR A 253 -24.56 -2.24 5.89
N PRO A 254 -23.43 -2.97 6.11
CA PRO A 254 -22.38 -3.07 5.11
C PRO A 254 -22.88 -3.66 3.78
N SER A 255 -23.82 -4.61 3.83
CA SER A 255 -24.46 -5.22 2.65
C SER A 255 -25.32 -4.26 1.82
N LYS A 256 -25.73 -3.11 2.36
CA LYS A 256 -26.46 -2.07 1.58
C LYS A 256 -25.50 -1.14 0.80
N ILE A 257 -24.21 -1.14 1.15
CA ILE A 257 -23.18 -0.27 0.55
C ILE A 257 -22.31 -1.06 -0.43
N LEU A 258 -22.21 -2.36 -0.20
CA LEU A 258 -21.33 -3.30 -0.88
C LEU A 258 -22.20 -4.24 -1.73
N ASP A 259 -21.81 -4.58 -2.96
CA ASP A 259 -22.68 -5.42 -3.81
C ASP A 259 -22.90 -6.81 -3.16
N GLU A 260 -24.01 -7.46 -3.54
CA GLU A 260 -24.53 -8.73 -2.99
C GLU A 260 -23.60 -9.96 -3.17
N HIS A 261 -22.45 -9.81 -3.82
CA HIS A 261 -21.51 -10.90 -4.13
C HIS A 261 -20.19 -10.84 -3.35
N ILE A 262 -20.14 -10.11 -2.23
CA ILE A 262 -18.94 -10.01 -1.39
C ILE A 262 -18.93 -11.12 -0.34
N ASP A 263 -17.76 -11.75 -0.16
CA ASP A 263 -17.53 -12.77 0.86
C ASP A 263 -17.82 -12.23 2.27
N ASP A 264 -18.47 -13.03 3.11
CA ASP A 264 -18.80 -12.68 4.49
C ASP A 264 -17.56 -12.27 5.32
N SER A 265 -16.39 -12.85 5.01
CA SER A 265 -15.12 -12.50 5.66
C SER A 265 -14.74 -11.04 5.46
N VAL A 266 -14.99 -10.49 4.28
CA VAL A 266 -14.70 -9.09 3.94
C VAL A 266 -15.69 -8.15 4.63
N LEU A 267 -16.96 -8.56 4.73
CA LEU A 267 -17.98 -7.82 5.50
C LEU A 267 -17.62 -7.75 6.99
N VAL A 268 -17.06 -8.83 7.54
CA VAL A 268 -16.57 -8.84 8.94
C VAL A 268 -15.36 -7.91 9.09
N GLN A 269 -14.41 -7.93 8.16
CA GLN A 269 -13.23 -7.07 8.20
C GLN A 269 -13.59 -5.59 8.15
N ILE A 270 -14.42 -5.17 7.19
CA ILE A 270 -14.81 -3.75 7.07
C ILE A 270 -15.57 -3.27 8.32
N ARG A 271 -16.46 -4.11 8.88
CA ARG A 271 -17.17 -3.82 10.12
C ARG A 271 -16.20 -3.67 11.29
N SER A 272 -15.23 -4.57 11.41
CA SER A 272 -14.22 -4.55 12.47
C SER A 272 -13.35 -3.30 12.41
N SER A 273 -12.84 -2.95 11.23
CA SER A 273 -12.04 -1.72 11.04
C SER A 273 -12.89 -0.47 11.29
N ALA A 274 -14.14 -0.41 10.82
CA ALA A 274 -15.02 0.73 11.06
C ALA A 274 -15.33 0.91 12.56
N LEU A 275 -15.60 -0.19 13.29
CA LEU A 275 -15.85 -0.15 14.73
C LEU A 275 -14.61 0.28 15.51
N THR A 276 -13.43 -0.21 15.11
CA THR A 276 -12.15 0.17 15.74
C THR A 276 -11.86 1.65 15.54
N LEU A 277 -12.10 2.17 14.34
CA LEU A 277 -11.95 3.61 14.06
C LEU A 277 -12.93 4.45 14.89
N LEU A 278 -14.18 4.02 15.03
CA LEU A 278 -15.16 4.68 15.89
C LEU A 278 -14.71 4.70 17.36
N ALA A 279 -14.14 3.60 17.85
CA ALA A 279 -13.58 3.52 19.20
C ALA A 279 -12.39 4.47 19.38
N VAL A 280 -11.48 4.55 18.41
CA VAL A 280 -10.35 5.49 18.45
C VAL A 280 -10.82 6.95 18.42
N LEU A 281 -11.82 7.29 17.60
CA LEU A 281 -12.38 8.64 17.57
C LEU A 281 -13.06 9.00 18.91
N SER A 282 -13.76 8.06 19.53
CA SER A 282 -14.49 8.31 20.78
C SER A 282 -13.64 8.32 22.05
N SER A 283 -12.37 7.89 21.99
CA SER A 283 -11.55 7.74 23.20
C SER A 283 -11.07 9.07 23.79
N HIS A 284 -10.95 10.14 22.99
CA HIS A 284 -10.40 11.42 23.45
C HIS A 284 -11.40 12.57 23.58
N HIS A 285 -12.59 12.46 22.98
CA HIS A 285 -13.56 13.58 22.94
C HIS A 285 -14.97 13.14 23.33
N GLU A 286 -15.49 13.72 24.43
CA GLU A 286 -16.88 13.51 24.90
C GLU A 286 -17.93 13.94 23.86
N ASP A 287 -17.64 14.97 23.06
CA ASP A 287 -18.54 15.42 21.99
C ASP A 287 -18.77 14.34 20.93
N ILE A 288 -17.75 13.51 20.65
CA ILE A 288 -17.89 12.38 19.73
C ILE A 288 -18.76 11.30 20.36
N LYS A 289 -18.59 10.99 21.66
CA LYS A 289 -19.46 10.05 22.37
C LYS A 289 -20.93 10.49 22.32
N LYS A 290 -21.18 11.79 22.50
CA LYS A 290 -22.53 12.37 22.39
C LYS A 290 -23.09 12.24 20.98
N ARG A 291 -22.32 12.59 19.95
CA ARG A 291 -22.73 12.44 18.54
C ARG A 291 -22.96 10.98 18.14
N ILE A 292 -22.16 10.06 18.68
CA ILE A 292 -22.35 8.61 18.50
C ILE A 292 -23.68 8.19 19.11
N ALA A 293 -23.98 8.57 20.36
CA ALA A 293 -25.25 8.25 21.00
C ALA A 293 -26.47 8.81 20.24
N GLU A 294 -26.35 10.04 19.71
CA GLU A 294 -27.38 10.68 18.88
C GLU A 294 -27.58 9.91 17.55
N GLN A 295 -26.51 9.54 16.84
CA GLN A 295 -26.61 8.80 15.58
C GLN A 295 -27.02 7.34 15.74
N GLU A 296 -26.58 6.65 16.80
CA GLU A 296 -27.06 5.30 17.13
C GLU A 296 -28.57 5.30 17.34
N SER A 297 -29.11 6.26 18.08
CA SER A 297 -30.55 6.37 18.31
C SER A 297 -31.34 6.55 17.01
N MET A 298 -30.83 7.37 16.08
CA MET A 298 -31.43 7.54 14.75
C MET A 298 -31.33 6.29 13.90
N LEU A 299 -30.18 5.59 13.91
CA LEU A 299 -29.99 4.41 13.08
C LEU A 299 -30.81 3.21 13.57
N PHE A 300 -30.96 3.05 14.88
CA PHE A 300 -31.88 2.07 15.47
C PHE A 300 -33.33 2.32 15.05
N ILE A 301 -33.76 3.59 14.99
CA ILE A 301 -35.10 3.95 14.48
C ILE A 301 -35.24 3.58 13.01
N PHE A 302 -34.23 3.85 12.17
CA PHE A 302 -34.27 3.47 10.75
C PHE A 302 -34.26 1.96 10.52
N LEU A 303 -33.53 1.19 11.32
CA LEU A 303 -33.51 -0.27 11.26
C LEU A 303 -34.79 -0.95 11.77
N LEU A 304 -35.60 -0.25 12.57
CA LEU A 304 -36.91 -0.71 13.04
C LEU A 304 -38.05 -0.40 12.06
N ILE A 305 -37.81 0.47 11.08
CA ILE A 305 -38.81 0.91 10.09
C ILE A 305 -38.70 0.14 8.76
N ASP A 306 -37.55 -0.50 8.49
CA ASP A 306 -37.36 -1.48 7.40
C ASP A 306 -37.65 -2.92 7.87
#